data_AF-A0A6J8F1M1-F1
#
_entry.id   AF-A0A6J8F1M1-F1
#
_cell.length_a   1.000
_cell.length_b   1.000
_cell.length_c   1.000
_cell.angle_alpha   90.00
_cell.angle_beta   90.00
_cell.angle_gamma   90.00
#
_symmetry.space_group_name_H-M   'P 1'
#
loop_
_entity.id
_entity.type
_entity.pdbx_description
1 polymer ?
#
loop_
_entity_poly.entity_id
_entity_poly.type
_entity_poly.pdbx_seq_one_letter_code
_entity_poly.pdbx_strand_id
1 'polypeptide(L)'
;MRSITETQFVYAYLKNHTNINNTVLEMSGNKSKDDEKCLDNTTNTGDNYIQGLATYWTWYITLVIYGIGLPVLALIGPLSDKLGRKPIILFNLGLTAISFSVRSYIVYANLNLYWYLLMCCIEGFSGSHYAYHFACCSTLANCTNSGKQRPFAFALYESMLGLGLCISEIGTGYLIKSVGFTYPYLISTGLNIIVFISFCTFQEENIEKEKTHTISSAKTTGVYTFCTNKKSLSTNVSLKIFSITILIFFIYHFPISSFSSIRTLYTLGLPFCWSSVHIGWYAAGVDVIQYALGVLILRCLLIVIKDETITIIGFVSNIAFLVMFGMLAADWFIYTATAVGVIRNFTKSSIEIIFVQNGFNRQTRCTQRSRTQTEQHEIVVDEPTVQNQNGIKESQNHEYITSQQG
;
A
#
# COMPACT_ATOMS: atom_id res chain seq x y z
N MET A 1 0.06 11.91 -8.40
CA MET A 1 0.42 13.26 -7.87
C MET A 1 1.73 13.31 -7.07
N ARG A 2 1.86 12.61 -5.92
CA ARG A 2 3.01 12.79 -5.00
C ARG A 2 4.37 12.46 -5.64
N SER A 3 4.54 11.26 -6.19
CA SER A 3 5.86 10.78 -6.69
C SER A 3 6.43 11.68 -7.78
N ILE A 4 5.61 12.14 -8.72
CA ILE A 4 6.04 13.02 -9.82
C ILE A 4 6.41 14.41 -9.28
N THR A 5 5.52 15.02 -8.48
CA THR A 5 5.76 16.36 -7.91
C THR A 5 7.00 16.37 -7.03
N GLU A 6 7.18 15.36 -6.18
CA GLU A 6 8.31 15.23 -5.27
C GLU A 6 9.63 15.10 -6.03
N THR A 7 9.70 14.19 -7.01
CA THR A 7 10.94 13.97 -7.77
C THR A 7 11.31 15.22 -8.58
N GLN A 8 10.33 15.87 -9.23
CA GLN A 8 10.57 17.11 -9.97
C GLN A 8 10.96 18.26 -9.05
N PHE A 9 10.36 18.38 -7.87
CA PHE A 9 10.71 19.39 -6.87
C PHE A 9 12.13 19.18 -6.34
N VAL A 10 12.51 17.96 -5.94
CA VAL A 10 13.86 17.66 -5.44
C VAL A 10 14.91 17.97 -6.50
N TYR A 11 14.67 17.59 -7.75
CA TYR A 11 15.56 17.91 -8.86
C TYR A 11 15.70 19.42 -9.07
N ALA A 12 14.58 20.16 -9.11
CA ALA A 12 14.57 21.61 -9.26
C ALA A 12 15.25 22.35 -8.08
N TYR A 13 15.01 21.88 -6.85
CA TYR A 13 15.62 22.42 -5.62
C TYR A 13 17.14 22.28 -5.67
N LEU A 14 17.64 21.08 -6.00
CA LEU A 14 19.07 20.81 -6.08
C LEU A 14 19.72 21.62 -7.20
N LYS A 15 19.09 21.73 -8.36
CA LYS A 15 19.58 22.57 -9.47
C LYS A 15 19.73 24.04 -9.07
N ASN A 16 18.85 24.56 -8.22
CA ASN A 16 18.92 25.94 -7.75
C ASN A 16 19.95 26.16 -6.62
N HIS A 17 20.11 25.18 -5.72
CA HIS A 17 20.99 25.28 -4.54
C HIS A 17 22.43 24.81 -4.79
N THR A 18 22.66 23.94 -5.78
CA THR A 18 24.01 23.59 -6.22
C THR A 18 24.44 24.63 -7.27
N ASN A 19 25.20 25.63 -6.82
CA ASN A 19 25.79 26.66 -7.69
C ASN A 19 26.76 26.03 -8.71
N ILE A 20 26.23 25.55 -9.85
CA ILE A 20 27.02 25.37 -11.08
C ILE A 20 27.32 26.74 -11.73
N ASN A 21 26.72 27.81 -11.20
CA ASN A 21 26.82 29.16 -11.75
C ASN A 21 28.11 29.93 -11.42
N ASN A 22 28.97 29.47 -10.50
CA ASN A 22 30.21 30.20 -10.20
C ASN A 22 31.34 29.99 -11.24
N THR A 23 31.14 29.19 -12.28
CA THR A 23 32.08 29.06 -13.39
C THR A 23 31.50 29.44 -14.76
N VAL A 24 30.19 29.71 -14.87
CA VAL A 24 29.52 29.92 -16.17
C VAL A 24 28.84 31.29 -16.31
N LEU A 25 28.59 32.01 -15.21
CA LEU A 25 27.95 33.34 -15.27
C LEU A 25 28.85 34.50 -15.72
N GLU A 26 30.10 34.27 -16.14
CA GLU A 26 30.92 35.31 -16.76
C GLU A 26 30.77 35.42 -18.29
N MET A 27 29.97 34.58 -18.97
CA MET A 27 29.99 34.56 -20.45
C MET A 27 28.67 34.69 -21.22
N SER A 28 27.48 34.81 -20.64
CA SER A 28 26.32 35.11 -21.48
C SER A 28 25.19 35.82 -20.76
N GLY A 29 25.05 37.12 -21.05
CA GLY A 29 23.89 37.91 -20.71
C GLY A 29 22.66 37.57 -21.56
N ASN A 30 21.49 37.80 -20.96
CA ASN A 30 20.17 38.04 -21.56
C ASN A 30 19.67 37.06 -22.63
N LYS A 31 18.69 36.20 -22.27
CA LYS A 31 17.34 36.19 -22.89
C LYS A 31 16.35 35.19 -22.26
N SER A 32 15.10 35.37 -22.68
CA SER A 32 13.81 34.98 -22.14
C SER A 32 13.45 33.49 -22.16
N LYS A 33 12.60 33.13 -21.18
CA LYS A 33 11.83 31.90 -21.02
C LYS A 33 11.02 31.56 -22.27
N ASP A 34 11.44 30.57 -23.04
CA ASP A 34 10.57 29.69 -23.84
C ASP A 34 11.39 28.45 -24.26
N ASP A 35 10.92 27.26 -23.85
CA ASP A 35 11.28 25.92 -24.35
C ASP A 35 12.75 25.67 -24.74
N GLU A 36 13.67 25.78 -23.77
CA GLU A 36 15.06 25.36 -23.97
C GLU A 36 15.17 23.83 -23.76
N LYS A 37 15.18 23.08 -24.87
CA LYS A 37 15.82 21.75 -24.91
C LYS A 37 17.18 21.89 -24.21
N CYS A 38 17.50 21.00 -23.28
CA CYS A 38 18.69 21.08 -22.44
C CYS A 38 19.91 21.51 -23.29
N LEU A 39 20.53 22.64 -22.95
CA LEU A 39 21.67 23.20 -23.69
C LEU A 39 22.76 22.14 -23.90
N ASP A 40 23.21 22.02 -25.14
CA ASP A 40 23.64 20.75 -25.71
C ASP A 40 25.16 20.51 -25.74
N ASN A 41 26.04 21.28 -25.06
CA ASN A 41 27.49 21.11 -25.32
C ASN A 41 28.49 21.26 -24.17
N THR A 42 28.08 21.57 -22.93
CA THR A 42 29.03 21.66 -21.79
C THR A 42 28.49 21.14 -20.45
N THR A 43 27.26 20.61 -20.42
CA THR A 43 26.46 20.32 -19.20
C THR A 43 26.40 18.84 -18.80
N ASN A 44 26.92 17.92 -19.63
CA ASN A 44 26.78 16.46 -19.40
C ASN A 44 27.31 15.98 -18.04
N THR A 45 28.37 16.57 -17.49
CA THR A 45 28.92 16.15 -16.19
C THR A 45 28.14 16.73 -15.00
N GLY A 46 27.71 17.99 -15.10
CA GLY A 46 26.96 18.68 -14.05
C GLY A 46 25.54 18.15 -13.89
N ASP A 47 24.83 17.92 -15.00
CA ASP A 47 23.46 17.41 -14.98
C ASP A 47 23.42 15.96 -14.46
N ASN A 48 24.39 15.12 -14.86
CA ASN A 48 24.53 13.77 -14.32
C ASN A 48 24.82 13.76 -12.80
N TYR A 49 25.59 14.73 -12.31
CA TYR A 49 25.85 14.87 -10.87
C TYR A 49 24.57 15.28 -10.10
N ILE A 50 23.82 16.27 -10.61
CA ILE A 50 22.55 16.70 -9.99
C ILE A 50 21.53 15.56 -10.01
N GLN A 51 21.44 14.80 -11.10
CA GLN A 51 20.58 13.62 -11.17
C GLN A 51 21.01 12.53 -10.19
N GLY A 52 22.31 12.28 -10.05
CA GLY A 52 22.83 11.37 -9.04
C GLY A 52 22.40 11.80 -7.63
N LEU A 53 22.57 13.08 -7.31
CA LEU A 53 22.19 13.64 -6.01
C LEU A 53 20.67 13.60 -5.77
N ALA A 54 19.86 13.92 -6.79
CA ALA A 54 18.40 13.82 -6.73
C ALA A 54 17.96 12.37 -6.49
N THR A 55 18.62 11.40 -7.14
CA THR A 55 18.37 9.96 -6.94
C THR A 55 18.60 9.57 -5.48
N TYR A 56 19.71 10.00 -4.88
CA TYR A 56 19.98 9.72 -3.46
C TYR A 56 18.90 10.31 -2.54
N TRP A 57 18.49 11.56 -2.77
CA TRP A 57 17.42 12.18 -1.99
C TRP A 57 16.09 11.47 -2.13
N THR A 58 15.67 11.13 -3.35
CA THR A 58 14.45 10.37 -3.57
C THR A 58 14.52 8.98 -2.95
N TRP A 59 15.71 8.36 -2.92
CA TRP A 59 15.93 7.09 -2.25
C TRP A 59 15.79 7.21 -0.73
N TYR A 60 16.36 8.24 -0.11
CA TYR A 60 16.18 8.51 1.33
C TYR A 60 14.71 8.75 1.68
N ILE A 61 13.99 9.54 0.88
CA ILE A 61 12.56 9.79 1.09
C ILE A 61 11.76 8.48 1.02
N THR A 62 12.00 7.68 -0.02
CA THR A 62 11.38 6.37 -0.21
C THR A 62 11.65 5.43 0.97
N LEU A 63 12.91 5.36 1.41
CA LEU A 63 13.34 4.51 2.53
C LEU A 63 12.66 4.94 3.83
N VAL A 64 12.56 6.23 4.12
CA VAL A 64 11.89 6.73 5.33
C VAL A 64 10.40 6.41 5.32
N ILE A 65 9.70 6.69 4.22
CA ILE A 65 8.25 6.48 4.14
C ILE A 65 7.92 5.00 4.28
N TYR A 66 8.57 4.14 3.48
CA TYR A 66 8.23 2.72 3.45
C TYR A 66 8.94 1.92 4.55
N GLY A 67 10.14 2.32 4.96
CA GLY A 67 10.87 1.69 6.07
C GLY A 67 10.16 1.85 7.41
N ILE A 68 9.52 3.00 7.65
CA ILE A 68 8.67 3.20 8.84
C ILE A 68 7.25 2.68 8.58
N GLY A 69 6.70 2.96 7.39
CA GLY A 69 5.30 2.67 7.07
C GLY A 69 4.96 1.18 7.03
N LEU A 70 5.86 0.32 6.56
CA LEU A 70 5.58 -1.12 6.43
C LEU A 70 5.50 -1.84 7.80
N PRO A 71 6.41 -1.62 8.76
CA PRO A 71 6.24 -2.10 10.13
C PRO A 71 4.96 -1.59 10.77
N VAL A 72 4.65 -0.30 10.61
CA VAL A 72 3.43 0.30 11.15
C VAL A 72 2.18 -0.34 10.54
N LEU A 73 2.16 -0.57 9.24
CA LEU A 73 1.06 -1.23 8.55
C LEU A 73 0.79 -2.65 9.10
N ALA A 74 1.85 -3.40 9.41
CA ALA A 74 1.73 -4.73 10.02
C ALA A 74 1.11 -4.67 11.44
N LEU A 75 1.31 -3.57 12.17
CA LEU A 75 0.70 -3.34 13.48
C LEU A 75 -0.75 -2.83 13.38
N ILE A 76 -1.05 -2.02 12.35
CA ILE A 76 -2.37 -1.45 12.12
C ILE A 76 -3.42 -2.52 11.82
N GLY A 77 -3.06 -3.62 11.14
CA GLY A 77 -4.00 -4.70 10.82
C GLY A 77 -4.72 -5.27 12.06
N PRO A 78 -4.00 -5.85 13.04
CA PRO A 78 -4.62 -6.36 14.27
C PRO A 78 -5.26 -5.26 15.13
N LEU A 79 -4.75 -4.03 15.07
CA LEU A 79 -5.34 -2.90 15.77
C LEU A 79 -6.70 -2.53 15.16
N SER A 80 -6.85 -2.68 13.85
CA SER A 80 -8.09 -2.42 13.11
C SER A 80 -9.19 -3.40 13.41
N ASP A 81 -8.84 -4.64 13.72
CA ASP A 81 -9.83 -5.63 14.15
C ASP A 81 -10.35 -5.34 15.57
N LYS A 82 -9.59 -4.60 16.40
CA LYS A 82 -9.97 -4.26 17.79
C LYS A 82 -10.67 -2.91 17.94
N LEU A 83 -10.11 -1.86 17.35
CA LEU A 83 -10.63 -0.49 17.45
C LEU A 83 -11.75 -0.20 16.44
N GLY A 84 -11.95 -1.12 15.49
CA GLY A 84 -12.75 -0.85 14.31
C GLY A 84 -11.94 -0.12 13.23
N ARG A 85 -12.52 -0.01 12.03
CA ARG A 85 -11.81 0.47 10.83
C ARG A 85 -11.87 1.97 10.65
N LYS A 86 -12.96 2.61 11.13
CA LYS A 86 -13.16 4.06 11.03
C LYS A 86 -12.04 4.87 11.71
N PRO A 87 -11.64 4.60 12.98
CA PRO A 87 -10.63 5.42 13.64
C PRO A 87 -9.25 5.35 12.99
N ILE A 88 -8.89 4.22 12.39
CA ILE A 88 -7.61 4.04 11.71
C ILE A 88 -7.56 4.80 10.39
N ILE A 89 -8.65 4.76 9.61
CA ILE A 89 -8.76 5.54 8.38
C ILE A 89 -8.65 7.04 8.69
N LEU A 90 -9.37 7.51 9.72
CA LEU A 90 -9.30 8.91 10.14
C LEU A 90 -7.92 9.30 10.64
N PHE A 91 -7.25 8.45 11.43
CA PHE A 91 -5.87 8.68 11.85
C PHE A 91 -4.92 8.79 10.67
N ASN A 92 -5.02 7.88 9.69
CA ASN A 92 -4.22 7.92 8.48
C ASN A 92 -4.43 9.20 7.67
N LEU A 93 -5.69 9.54 7.38
CA LEU A 93 -6.05 10.73 6.60
C LEU A 93 -5.63 12.03 7.31
N GLY A 94 -5.80 12.10 8.63
CA GLY A 94 -5.42 13.26 9.44
C GLY A 94 -3.91 13.51 9.42
N LEU A 95 -3.09 12.50 9.73
CA LEU A 95 -1.63 12.63 9.69
C LEU A 95 -1.12 12.92 8.27
N THR A 96 -1.74 12.31 7.26
CA THR A 96 -1.38 12.53 5.86
C THR A 96 -1.70 13.96 5.45
N ALA A 97 -2.86 14.50 5.82
CA ALA A 97 -3.22 15.90 5.58
C ALA A 97 -2.24 16.88 6.25
N ILE A 98 -1.83 16.61 7.51
CA ILE A 98 -0.82 17.42 8.21
C ILE A 98 0.52 17.38 7.47
N SER A 99 0.98 16.19 7.10
CA SER A 99 2.24 16.00 6.36
C SER A 99 2.24 16.77 5.03
N PHE A 100 1.16 16.65 4.23
CA PHE A 100 1.04 17.39 2.97
C PHE A 100 0.93 18.91 3.16
N SER A 101 0.24 19.38 4.20
CA SER A 101 0.14 20.81 4.54
C SER A 101 1.50 21.42 4.83
N VAL A 102 2.29 20.76 5.68
CA VAL A 102 3.62 21.26 6.06
C VAL A 102 4.61 21.12 4.89
N ARG A 103 4.53 20.05 4.10
CA ARG A 103 5.31 19.94 2.85
C ARG A 103 5.01 21.07 1.87
N SER A 104 3.73 21.43 1.72
CA SER A 104 3.34 22.57 0.89
C SER A 104 4.01 23.87 1.38
N TYR A 105 4.06 24.08 2.69
CA TYR A 105 4.73 25.24 3.28
C TYR A 105 6.26 25.20 3.07
N ILE A 106 6.88 24.04 3.23
CA ILE A 106 8.33 23.82 2.99
C ILE A 106 8.69 24.16 1.54
N VAL A 107 7.86 23.72 0.58
CA VAL A 107 8.05 23.99 -0.85
C VAL A 107 7.85 25.47 -1.15
N TYR A 108 6.82 26.11 -0.56
CA TYR A 108 6.57 27.54 -0.72
C TYR A 108 7.71 28.41 -0.17
N ALA A 109 8.19 28.10 1.03
CA ALA A 109 9.26 28.84 1.70
C ALA A 109 10.68 28.41 1.26
N ASN A 110 10.77 27.47 0.31
CA ASN A 110 12.03 26.89 -0.20
C ASN A 110 13.00 26.45 0.93
N LEU A 111 12.46 25.79 1.96
CA LEU A 111 13.23 25.35 3.12
C LEU A 111 14.11 24.13 2.80
N ASN A 112 15.03 23.82 3.70
CA ASN A 112 15.94 22.68 3.56
C ASN A 112 15.20 21.33 3.45
N LEU A 113 15.68 20.45 2.56
CA LEU A 113 15.12 19.11 2.30
C LEU A 113 15.04 18.22 3.55
N TYR A 114 15.84 18.47 4.60
CA TYR A 114 15.71 17.74 5.86
C TYR A 114 14.34 17.91 6.54
N TRP A 115 13.73 19.11 6.44
CA TRP A 115 12.38 19.34 6.95
C TRP A 115 11.34 18.57 6.14
N TYR A 116 11.57 18.45 4.82
CA TYR A 116 10.73 17.64 3.94
C TYR A 116 10.80 16.16 4.37
N LEU A 117 11.99 15.66 4.69
CA LEU A 117 12.20 14.30 5.18
C LEU A 117 11.50 14.04 6.52
N LEU A 118 11.47 15.01 7.44
CA LEU A 118 10.73 14.90 8.70
C LEU A 118 9.23 14.67 8.46
N MET A 119 8.64 15.40 7.51
CA MET A 119 7.23 15.18 7.14
C MET A 119 7.00 13.83 6.47
N CYS A 120 8.01 13.29 5.79
CA CYS A 120 8.01 11.91 5.28
C CYS A 120 8.00 10.86 6.39
N CYS A 121 8.68 11.11 7.52
CA CYS A 121 8.59 10.25 8.69
C CYS A 121 7.15 10.22 9.24
N ILE A 122 6.49 11.38 9.36
CA ILE A 122 5.12 11.49 9.85
C ILE A 122 4.15 10.73 8.95
N GLU A 123 4.32 10.84 7.63
CA GLU A 123 3.52 10.06 6.67
C GLU A 123 3.83 8.55 6.75
N GLY A 124 5.07 8.16 7.02
CA GLY A 124 5.43 6.78 7.32
C GLY A 124 4.67 6.27 8.56
N PHE A 125 4.63 7.05 9.64
CA PHE A 125 3.90 6.69 10.86
C PHE A 125 2.39 6.59 10.69
N SER A 126 1.80 7.22 9.67
CA SER A 126 0.39 7.04 9.35
C SER A 126 0.11 5.69 8.65
N GLY A 127 1.15 4.97 8.23
CA GLY A 127 1.06 3.78 7.38
C GLY A 127 1.02 4.11 5.88
N SER A 128 1.33 5.37 5.51
CA SER A 128 1.26 5.92 4.15
C SER A 128 -0.10 5.64 3.46
N HIS A 129 -0.16 5.78 2.15
CA HIS A 129 -1.35 5.50 1.34
C HIS A 129 -1.81 4.02 1.40
N TYR A 130 -0.92 3.09 1.75
CA TYR A 130 -1.26 1.68 1.86
C TYR A 130 -2.23 1.38 3.00
N ALA A 131 -2.10 2.03 4.16
CA ALA A 131 -3.02 1.81 5.27
C ALA A 131 -4.46 2.16 4.89
N TYR A 132 -4.66 3.27 4.17
CA TYR A 132 -5.97 3.63 3.62
C TYR A 132 -6.47 2.59 2.60
N HIS A 133 -5.65 2.22 1.62
CA HIS A 133 -6.03 1.24 0.59
C HIS A 133 -6.41 -0.13 1.18
N PHE A 134 -5.62 -0.66 2.12
CA PHE A 134 -5.94 -1.92 2.79
C PHE A 134 -7.20 -1.83 3.67
N ALA A 135 -7.43 -0.71 4.34
CA ALA A 135 -8.65 -0.49 5.12
C ALA A 135 -9.91 -0.43 4.22
N CYS A 136 -9.81 0.22 3.05
CA CYS A 136 -10.88 0.22 2.04
C CYS A 136 -11.12 -1.18 1.46
N CYS A 137 -10.07 -1.86 1.02
CA CYS A 137 -10.14 -3.21 0.46
C CYS A 137 -10.77 -4.20 1.43
N SER A 138 -10.37 -4.14 2.71
CA SER A 138 -10.96 -5.00 3.73
C SER A 138 -12.44 -4.67 3.95
N THR A 139 -12.83 -3.39 3.92
CA THR A 139 -14.24 -2.98 4.12
C THR A 139 -15.11 -3.41 2.96
N LEU A 140 -14.61 -3.24 1.73
CA LEU A 140 -15.24 -3.74 0.52
C LEU A 140 -15.43 -5.27 0.55
N ALA A 141 -14.45 -6.00 1.07
CA ALA A 141 -14.54 -7.45 1.26
C ALA A 141 -15.62 -7.86 2.27
N ASN A 142 -15.90 -7.05 3.29
CA ASN A 142 -16.93 -7.33 4.28
C ASN A 142 -18.34 -6.99 3.76
N CYS A 143 -18.48 -5.93 2.97
CA CYS A 143 -19.77 -5.50 2.43
C CYS A 143 -20.25 -6.31 1.23
N THR A 144 -19.37 -7.11 0.61
CA THR A 144 -19.71 -7.85 -0.61
C THR A 144 -19.90 -9.35 -0.34
N ASN A 145 -21.02 -9.91 -0.79
CA ASN A 145 -21.33 -11.33 -0.64
C ASN A 145 -20.31 -12.23 -1.38
N SER A 146 -19.98 -13.36 -0.77
CA SER A 146 -19.09 -14.39 -1.34
C SER A 146 -19.65 -14.94 -2.65
N GLY A 147 -18.98 -14.68 -3.77
CA GLY A 147 -19.40 -15.11 -5.11
C GLY A 147 -18.83 -14.24 -6.23
N LYS A 148 -19.48 -14.22 -7.40
CA LYS A 148 -19.06 -13.43 -8.58
C LYS A 148 -19.11 -11.90 -8.37
N GLN A 149 -19.82 -11.42 -7.33
CA GLN A 149 -19.97 -9.99 -7.02
C GLN A 149 -18.70 -9.38 -6.39
N ARG A 150 -17.96 -10.14 -5.57
CA ARG A 150 -16.76 -9.64 -4.90
C ARG A 150 -15.64 -9.25 -5.88
N PRO A 151 -15.24 -10.10 -6.83
CA PRO A 151 -14.24 -9.71 -7.84
C PRO A 151 -14.67 -8.48 -8.67
N PHE A 152 -15.97 -8.34 -8.96
CA PHE A 152 -16.49 -7.19 -9.69
C PHE A 152 -16.42 -5.90 -8.87
N ALA A 153 -16.76 -5.95 -7.58
CA ALA A 153 -16.64 -4.80 -6.69
C ALA A 153 -15.18 -4.32 -6.56
N PHE A 154 -14.23 -5.26 -6.41
CA PHE A 154 -12.80 -4.95 -6.42
C PHE A 154 -12.32 -4.36 -7.75
N ALA A 155 -12.78 -4.92 -8.88
CA ALA A 155 -12.49 -4.39 -10.20
C ALA A 155 -12.97 -2.94 -10.37
N LEU A 156 -14.18 -2.64 -9.89
CA LEU A 156 -14.75 -1.29 -9.94
C LEU A 156 -13.95 -0.31 -9.06
N TYR A 157 -13.60 -0.72 -7.83
CA TYR A 157 -12.79 0.08 -6.91
C TYR A 157 -11.41 0.43 -7.52
N GLU A 158 -10.69 -0.56 -8.04
CA GLU A 158 -9.40 -0.36 -8.69
C GLU A 158 -9.49 0.51 -9.95
N SER A 159 -10.59 0.38 -10.71
CA SER A 159 -10.83 1.23 -11.89
C SER A 159 -11.02 2.71 -11.50
N MET A 160 -11.76 2.98 -10.43
CA MET A 160 -11.94 4.34 -9.90
C MET A 160 -10.63 4.92 -9.37
N LEU A 161 -9.81 4.10 -8.71
CA LEU A 161 -8.48 4.49 -8.25
C LEU A 161 -7.58 4.87 -9.45
N GLY A 162 -7.60 4.07 -10.51
CA GLY A 162 -6.88 4.36 -11.76
C GLY A 162 -7.30 5.67 -12.44
N LEU A 163 -8.61 5.94 -12.50
CA LEU A 163 -9.13 7.20 -13.04
C LEU A 163 -8.66 8.40 -12.21
N GLY A 164 -8.70 8.28 -10.88
CA GLY A 164 -8.19 9.32 -9.98
C GLY A 164 -6.70 9.60 -10.19
N LEU A 165 -5.89 8.55 -10.33
CA LEU A 165 -4.46 8.67 -10.62
C LEU A 165 -4.22 9.38 -11.96
N CYS A 166 -4.90 8.95 -13.02
CA CYS A 166 -4.79 9.55 -14.36
C CYS A 166 -5.08 11.06 -14.36
N ILE A 167 -6.22 11.47 -13.76
CA ILE A 167 -6.58 12.89 -13.63
C ILE A 167 -5.53 13.63 -12.80
N SER A 168 -5.02 13.00 -11.73
CA SER A 168 -4.02 13.60 -10.86
C SER A 168 -2.69 13.83 -11.58
N GLU A 169 -2.19 12.88 -12.39
CA GLU A 169 -0.88 13.03 -13.04
C GLU A 169 -0.92 14.05 -14.17
N ILE A 170 -2.00 14.08 -14.97
CA ILE A 170 -2.21 15.12 -15.99
C ILE A 170 -2.33 16.49 -15.30
N GLY A 171 -3.20 16.61 -14.30
CA GLY A 171 -3.41 17.85 -13.57
C GLY A 171 -2.13 18.37 -12.92
N THR A 172 -1.35 17.49 -12.31
CA THR A 172 -0.04 17.81 -11.72
C THR A 172 0.93 18.36 -12.77
N GLY A 173 1.03 17.73 -13.94
CA GLY A 173 1.92 18.17 -15.01
C GLY A 173 1.65 19.61 -15.47
N TYR A 174 0.37 19.96 -15.64
CA TYR A 174 -0.05 21.32 -16.00
C TYR A 174 0.14 22.33 -14.85
N LEU A 175 -0.21 21.96 -13.62
CA LEU A 175 -0.03 22.82 -12.44
C LEU A 175 1.44 23.18 -12.22
N ILE A 176 2.35 22.21 -12.34
CA ILE A 176 3.78 22.44 -12.21
C ILE A 176 4.27 23.42 -13.29
N LYS A 177 3.77 23.29 -14.53
CA LYS A 177 4.16 24.18 -15.64
C LYS A 177 3.65 25.61 -15.46
N SER A 178 2.44 25.81 -14.95
CA SER A 178 1.79 27.13 -14.91
C SER A 178 2.02 27.91 -13.61
N VAL A 179 1.94 27.25 -12.45
CA VAL A 179 1.88 27.90 -11.14
C VAL A 179 2.94 27.38 -10.15
N GLY A 180 3.75 26.39 -10.56
CA GLY A 180 4.86 25.84 -9.78
C GLY A 180 4.47 24.70 -8.83
N PHE A 181 5.42 24.30 -7.98
CA PHE A 181 5.33 23.06 -7.17
C PHE A 181 4.43 23.16 -5.94
N THR A 182 4.12 24.35 -5.44
CA THR A 182 3.34 24.55 -4.21
C THR A 182 1.88 24.12 -4.37
N TYR A 183 1.26 24.46 -5.50
CA TYR A 183 -0.18 24.22 -5.73
C TYR A 183 -0.56 22.75 -5.78
N PRO A 184 0.23 21.85 -6.41
CA PRO A 184 -0.02 20.42 -6.32
C PRO A 184 -0.16 19.89 -4.88
N TYR A 185 0.69 20.38 -3.97
CA TYR A 185 0.61 20.00 -2.55
C TYR A 185 -0.60 20.60 -1.85
N LEU A 186 -0.94 21.87 -2.11
CA LEU A 186 -2.14 22.51 -1.57
C LEU A 186 -3.42 21.78 -1.99
N ILE A 187 -3.54 21.43 -3.27
CA ILE A 187 -4.70 20.71 -3.81
C ILE A 187 -4.78 19.31 -3.18
N SER A 188 -3.64 18.62 -3.05
CA SER A 188 -3.58 17.31 -2.39
C SER A 188 -4.03 17.39 -0.92
N THR A 189 -3.63 18.43 -0.19
CA THR A 189 -4.10 18.71 1.17
C THR A 189 -5.61 18.94 1.21
N GLY A 190 -6.12 19.81 0.34
CA GLY A 190 -7.55 20.11 0.27
C GLY A 190 -8.41 18.88 0.02
N LEU A 191 -8.00 18.04 -0.94
CA LEU A 191 -8.67 16.76 -1.23
C LEU A 191 -8.62 15.81 -0.04
N ASN A 192 -7.48 15.67 0.64
CA ASN A 192 -7.38 14.84 1.85
C ASN A 192 -8.31 15.32 2.97
N ILE A 193 -8.42 16.64 3.18
CA ILE A 193 -9.32 17.22 4.18
C ILE A 193 -10.78 16.96 3.82
N ILE A 194 -11.17 17.11 2.54
CA ILE A 194 -12.53 16.82 2.08
C ILE A 194 -12.87 15.35 2.33
N VAL A 195 -11.96 14.43 2.02
CA VAL A 195 -12.15 12.99 2.28
C VAL A 195 -12.22 12.71 3.78
N PHE A 196 -11.36 13.35 4.59
CA PHE A 196 -11.40 13.24 6.05
C PHE A 196 -12.76 13.67 6.62
N ILE A 197 -13.26 14.84 6.22
CA ILE A 197 -14.58 15.35 6.64
C ILE A 197 -15.68 14.40 6.19
N SER A 198 -15.61 13.92 4.95
CA SER A 198 -16.61 12.97 4.41
C SER A 198 -16.65 11.66 5.21
N PHE A 199 -15.50 11.12 5.61
CA PHE A 199 -15.45 9.93 6.47
C PHE A 199 -15.93 10.21 7.90
N CYS A 200 -15.71 11.42 8.42
CA CYS A 200 -16.25 11.82 9.72
C CYS A 200 -17.80 11.83 9.70
N THR A 201 -18.42 12.38 8.64
CA THR A 201 -19.87 12.61 8.55
C THR A 201 -20.66 11.41 8.05
N PHE A 202 -20.19 10.69 7.03
CA PHE A 202 -21.00 9.68 6.33
C PHE A 202 -20.80 8.24 6.83
N GLN A 203 -19.66 7.93 7.43
CA GLN A 203 -19.37 6.56 7.85
C GLN A 203 -19.89 6.31 9.27
N GLU A 204 -21.09 5.77 9.42
CA GLU A 204 -21.51 5.19 10.71
C GLU A 204 -20.85 3.82 10.89
N GLU A 205 -20.24 3.60 12.05
CA GLU A 205 -19.61 2.33 12.35
C GLU A 205 -20.67 1.35 12.80
N ASN A 206 -21.11 0.47 11.90
CA ASN A 206 -21.92 -0.70 12.24
C ASN A 206 -21.04 -1.72 12.97
N ILE A 207 -20.63 -1.39 14.20
CA ILE A 207 -20.13 -2.40 15.13
C ILE A 207 -21.36 -3.16 15.57
N GLU A 208 -21.61 -4.31 14.94
CA GLU A 208 -22.39 -5.34 15.58
C GLU A 208 -21.61 -5.68 16.86
N LYS A 209 -22.09 -5.16 17.99
CA LYS A 209 -21.50 -5.34 19.31
C LYS A 209 -21.68 -6.80 19.69
N GLU A 210 -20.92 -7.70 19.08
CA GLU A 210 -20.79 -9.07 19.54
C GLU A 210 -20.04 -8.96 20.87
N LYS A 211 -20.84 -8.90 21.94
CA LYS A 211 -20.51 -8.88 23.37
C LYS A 211 -19.07 -8.47 23.65
N THR A 212 -18.92 -7.22 24.10
CA THR A 212 -17.80 -6.75 24.92
C THR A 212 -17.42 -7.79 25.96
N HIS A 213 -16.52 -8.70 25.59
CA HIS A 213 -15.64 -9.34 26.54
C HIS A 213 -14.82 -8.21 27.10
N THR A 214 -15.08 -7.94 28.37
CA THR A 214 -14.41 -7.02 29.27
C THR A 214 -13.00 -6.70 28.79
N ILE A 215 -12.72 -5.41 28.66
CA ILE A 215 -11.38 -4.85 28.46
C ILE A 215 -10.54 -5.23 29.68
N SER A 216 -10.15 -6.49 29.74
CA SER A 216 -8.95 -6.92 30.45
C SER A 216 -7.80 -6.38 29.61
N SER A 217 -6.76 -5.92 30.29
CA SER A 217 -5.45 -5.59 29.74
C SER A 217 -4.77 -6.86 29.19
N ALA A 218 -5.47 -7.56 28.30
CA ALA A 218 -5.01 -8.67 27.51
C ALA A 218 -4.37 -8.10 26.24
N LYS A 219 -3.28 -7.39 26.52
CA LYS A 219 -1.98 -7.68 25.95
C LYS A 219 -1.91 -7.32 24.45
N THR A 220 -0.98 -6.42 24.16
CA THR A 220 -0.45 -6.04 22.84
C THR A 220 0.20 -7.26 22.18
N THR A 221 -0.60 -8.27 21.88
CA THR A 221 -0.19 -9.65 21.60
C THR A 221 -0.97 -10.16 20.41
N GLY A 222 -1.61 -9.31 19.60
CA GLY A 222 -2.00 -9.73 18.25
C GLY A 222 -0.76 -10.16 17.47
N VAL A 223 0.28 -9.32 17.50
CA VAL A 223 1.57 -9.59 16.82
C VAL A 223 2.51 -10.42 17.70
N TYR A 224 2.59 -10.13 19.00
CA TYR A 224 3.44 -10.91 19.90
C TYR A 224 2.90 -12.35 20.10
N THR A 225 1.58 -12.61 20.16
CA THR A 225 1.04 -14.00 20.23
C THR A 225 1.16 -14.67 18.86
N PHE A 226 1.08 -13.92 17.76
CA PHE A 226 1.35 -14.46 16.42
C PHE A 226 2.80 -14.93 16.26
N CYS A 227 3.76 -14.24 16.89
CA CYS A 227 5.17 -14.65 16.91
C CYS A 227 5.54 -15.63 18.05
N THR A 228 4.82 -15.64 19.17
CA THR A 228 5.25 -16.36 20.41
C THR A 228 4.33 -17.49 20.85
N ASN A 229 3.16 -17.69 20.26
CA ASN A 229 2.26 -18.75 20.68
C ASN A 229 2.72 -20.12 20.17
N LYS A 230 3.58 -20.77 20.97
CA LYS A 230 4.15 -22.11 20.74
C LYS A 230 3.11 -23.19 20.41
N LYS A 231 1.82 -23.03 20.80
CA LYS A 231 0.74 -23.99 20.51
C LYS A 231 0.12 -23.84 19.10
N SER A 232 0.15 -22.64 18.52
CA SER A 232 -0.20 -22.39 17.10
C SER A 232 1.03 -22.51 16.17
N LEU A 233 2.22 -22.65 16.77
CA LEU A 233 3.54 -22.82 16.15
C LEU A 233 3.85 -24.27 15.73
N SER A 234 2.86 -25.17 15.74
CA SER A 234 3.08 -26.59 15.41
C SER A 234 3.39 -26.81 13.92
N THR A 235 3.11 -25.85 13.04
CA THR A 235 3.54 -25.92 11.63
C THR A 235 4.61 -24.86 11.38
N ASN A 236 5.86 -25.16 11.77
CA ASN A 236 7.07 -24.43 11.38
C ASN A 236 7.10 -24.10 9.87
N VAL A 237 6.48 -24.96 9.06
CA VAL A 237 6.29 -24.78 7.61
C VAL A 237 5.41 -23.57 7.29
N SER A 238 4.32 -23.31 8.01
CA SER A 238 3.39 -22.21 7.69
C SER A 238 3.91 -20.82 8.05
N LEU A 239 4.76 -20.71 9.09
CA LEU A 239 5.43 -19.46 9.44
C LEU A 239 6.61 -19.18 8.52
N LYS A 240 7.38 -20.20 8.14
CA LYS A 240 8.43 -20.07 7.12
C LYS A 240 7.85 -19.68 5.77
N ILE A 241 6.77 -20.33 5.32
CA ILE A 241 6.08 -19.96 4.08
C ILE A 241 5.56 -18.52 4.16
N PHE A 242 4.94 -18.12 5.26
CA PHE A 242 4.45 -16.75 5.43
C PHE A 242 5.57 -15.71 5.42
N SER A 243 6.67 -15.99 6.13
CA SER A 243 7.85 -15.12 6.15
C SER A 243 8.51 -15.03 4.77
N ILE A 244 8.57 -16.14 4.02
CA ILE A 244 9.10 -16.17 2.65
C ILE A 244 8.17 -15.41 1.70
N THR A 245 6.85 -15.57 1.79
CA THR A 245 5.87 -14.82 0.98
C THR A 245 5.97 -13.33 1.24
N ILE A 246 6.09 -12.92 2.51
CA ILE A 246 6.34 -11.53 2.87
C ILE A 246 7.65 -11.05 2.24
N LEU A 247 8.75 -11.78 2.41
CA LEU A 247 10.04 -11.39 1.84
C LEU A 247 9.97 -11.21 0.31
N ILE A 248 9.33 -12.13 -0.41
CA ILE A 248 9.12 -12.04 -1.86
C ILE A 248 8.28 -10.82 -2.22
N PHE A 249 7.21 -10.55 -1.45
CA PHE A 249 6.39 -9.34 -1.62
C PHE A 249 7.24 -8.08 -1.48
N PHE A 250 8.09 -8.01 -0.45
CA PHE A 250 9.01 -6.88 -0.23
C PHE A 250 10.00 -6.71 -1.38
N ILE A 251 10.68 -7.79 -1.79
CA ILE A 251 11.66 -7.77 -2.89
C ILE A 251 11.01 -7.32 -4.20
N TYR A 252 9.74 -7.64 -4.42
CA TYR A 252 9.02 -7.27 -5.63
C TYR A 252 8.44 -5.85 -5.59
N HIS A 253 7.80 -5.47 -4.48
CA HIS A 253 7.05 -4.22 -4.40
C HIS A 253 7.99 -3.00 -4.29
N PHE A 254 9.14 -3.16 -3.63
CA PHE A 254 10.09 -2.09 -3.41
C PHE A 254 10.68 -1.53 -4.72
N PRO A 255 11.22 -2.35 -5.66
CA PRO A 255 11.67 -1.84 -6.95
C PRO A 255 10.59 -1.11 -7.74
N ILE A 256 9.34 -1.60 -7.70
CA ILE A 256 8.23 -1.03 -8.47
C ILE A 256 7.85 0.35 -7.96
N SER A 257 7.77 0.53 -6.63
CA SER A 257 7.46 1.83 -6.04
C SER A 257 8.58 2.84 -6.27
N SER A 258 9.85 2.41 -6.19
CA SER A 258 11.00 3.26 -6.49
C SER A 258 11.12 3.63 -7.97
N PHE A 259 10.68 2.74 -8.86
CA PHE A 259 10.81 2.93 -10.31
C PHE A 259 10.06 4.17 -10.83
N SER A 260 8.93 4.53 -10.22
CA SER A 260 8.17 5.74 -10.61
C SER A 260 9.02 7.02 -10.53
N SER A 261 9.81 7.15 -9.46
CA SER A 261 10.67 8.29 -9.26
C SER A 261 11.89 8.27 -10.18
N ILE A 262 12.55 7.10 -10.32
CA ILE A 262 13.69 6.94 -11.25
C ILE A 262 13.29 7.29 -12.67
N ARG A 263 12.11 6.82 -13.10
CA ARG A 263 11.57 7.10 -14.42
C ARG A 263 11.37 8.59 -14.67
N THR A 264 10.80 9.28 -13.70
CA THR A 264 10.59 10.74 -13.78
C THR A 264 11.93 11.46 -13.92
N LEU A 265 12.93 11.09 -13.11
CA LEU A 265 14.25 11.70 -13.12
C LEU A 265 15.00 11.46 -14.43
N TYR A 266 14.93 10.25 -14.97
CA TYR A 266 15.54 9.89 -16.24
C TYR A 266 14.95 10.66 -17.42
N THR A 267 13.63 10.89 -17.42
CA THR A 267 12.96 11.69 -18.45
C THR A 267 13.22 13.18 -18.35
N LEU A 268 13.59 13.69 -17.17
CA LEU A 268 14.00 15.09 -16.97
C LEU A 268 15.43 15.37 -17.47
N GLY A 269 16.24 14.32 -17.59
CA GLY A 269 17.63 14.40 -18.03
C GLY A 269 17.81 14.35 -19.53
N LEU A 270 19.04 14.66 -19.97
CA LEU A 270 19.50 14.37 -21.33
C LEU A 270 19.48 12.85 -21.57
N PRO A 271 19.03 12.37 -22.75
CA PRO A 271 18.68 13.12 -23.97
C PRO A 271 17.21 13.57 -24.09
N PHE A 272 16.34 13.25 -23.14
CA PHE A 272 14.88 13.38 -23.29
C PHE A 272 14.36 14.78 -22.97
N CYS A 273 14.80 15.38 -21.87
CA CYS A 273 14.43 16.73 -21.45
C CYS A 273 12.91 17.00 -21.49
N TRP A 274 12.11 16.05 -20.99
CA TRP A 274 10.66 16.14 -21.02
C TRP A 274 10.14 17.24 -20.10
N SER A 275 9.15 17.98 -20.59
CA SER A 275 8.38 18.91 -19.76
C SER A 275 7.51 18.16 -18.75
N SER A 276 7.16 18.82 -17.64
CA SER A 276 6.26 18.26 -16.61
C SER A 276 4.92 17.76 -17.18
N VAL A 277 4.43 18.40 -18.24
CA VAL A 277 3.19 18.02 -18.95
C VAL A 277 3.36 16.69 -19.71
N HIS A 278 4.50 16.49 -20.40
CA HIS A 278 4.76 15.23 -21.11
C HIS A 278 4.91 14.06 -20.12
N ILE A 279 5.61 14.29 -19.01
CA ILE A 279 5.74 13.30 -17.93
C ILE A 279 4.36 12.95 -17.35
N GLY A 280 3.50 13.94 -17.13
CA GLY A 280 2.13 13.74 -16.64
C GLY A 280 1.27 12.90 -17.57
N TRP A 281 1.26 13.22 -18.88
CA TRP A 281 0.52 12.43 -19.88
C TRP A 281 1.03 11.00 -20.00
N TYR A 282 2.35 10.82 -20.01
CA TYR A 282 2.94 9.50 -20.06
C TYR A 282 2.60 8.67 -18.82
N ALA A 283 2.72 9.25 -17.61
CA ALA A 283 2.37 8.58 -16.37
C ALA A 283 0.88 8.18 -16.34
N ALA A 284 0.00 9.09 -16.74
CA ALA A 284 -1.43 8.82 -16.87
C ALA A 284 -1.73 7.67 -17.85
N GLY A 285 -1.04 7.61 -18.99
CA GLY A 285 -1.16 6.50 -19.93
C GLY A 285 -0.77 5.16 -19.31
N VAL A 286 0.34 5.12 -18.56
CA VAL A 286 0.77 3.93 -17.82
C VAL A 286 -0.27 3.50 -16.79
N ASP A 287 -0.85 4.45 -16.04
CA ASP A 287 -1.86 4.17 -15.02
C ASP A 287 -3.17 3.67 -15.63
N VAL A 288 -3.63 4.25 -16.75
CA VAL A 288 -4.82 3.74 -17.46
C VAL A 288 -4.61 2.31 -17.92
N ILE A 289 -3.43 1.98 -18.46
CA ILE A 289 -3.11 0.61 -18.86
C ILE A 289 -3.09 -0.32 -17.62
N GLN A 290 -2.50 0.13 -16.52
CA GLN A 290 -2.40 -0.64 -15.28
C GLN A 290 -3.77 -0.91 -14.63
N TYR A 291 -4.66 0.07 -14.57
CA TYR A 291 -5.88 -0.02 -13.75
C TYR A 291 -7.15 -0.32 -14.56
N ALA A 292 -7.26 0.16 -15.81
CA ALA A 292 -8.43 -0.11 -16.65
C ALA A 292 -8.25 -1.37 -17.52
N LEU A 293 -7.21 -1.40 -18.34
CA LEU A 293 -6.90 -2.56 -19.20
C LEU A 293 -6.37 -3.75 -18.37
N GLY A 294 -5.62 -3.44 -17.31
CA GLY A 294 -5.21 -4.31 -16.21
C GLY A 294 -6.13 -5.46 -15.89
N VAL A 295 -7.30 -5.08 -15.37
CA VAL A 295 -8.26 -6.01 -14.81
C VAL A 295 -8.93 -6.85 -15.89
N LEU A 296 -9.19 -6.27 -17.06
CA LEU A 296 -9.79 -6.97 -18.19
C LEU A 296 -8.84 -8.03 -18.75
N ILE A 297 -7.59 -7.66 -19.00
CA ILE A 297 -6.56 -8.55 -19.56
C ILE A 297 -6.26 -9.66 -18.56
N LEU A 298 -6.08 -9.35 -17.27
CA LEU A 298 -5.86 -10.36 -16.24
C LEU A 298 -7.03 -11.36 -16.19
N ARG A 299 -8.28 -10.88 -16.27
CA ARG A 299 -9.45 -11.75 -16.27
C ARG A 299 -9.48 -12.67 -17.49
N CYS A 300 -9.12 -12.19 -18.67
CA CYS A 300 -8.99 -13.02 -19.87
C CYS A 300 -7.86 -14.05 -19.72
N LEU A 301 -6.72 -13.65 -19.15
CA LEU A 301 -5.56 -14.52 -18.98
C LEU A 301 -5.81 -15.65 -17.99
N LEU A 302 -6.53 -15.37 -16.89
CA LEU A 302 -6.91 -16.34 -15.86
C LEU A 302 -7.90 -17.41 -16.35
N ILE A 303 -8.62 -17.16 -17.45
CA ILE A 303 -9.49 -18.18 -18.07
C ILE A 303 -8.65 -19.26 -18.76
N VAL A 304 -7.45 -18.90 -19.24
CA VAL A 304 -6.63 -19.74 -20.10
C VAL A 304 -5.42 -20.31 -19.37
N ILE A 305 -4.88 -19.59 -18.37
CA ILE A 305 -3.58 -19.85 -17.75
C ILE A 305 -3.70 -19.91 -16.22
N LYS A 306 -2.92 -20.79 -15.59
CA LYS A 306 -2.81 -20.89 -14.12
C LYS A 306 -2.11 -19.67 -13.50
N ASP A 307 -2.49 -19.32 -12.27
CA ASP A 307 -1.95 -18.17 -11.50
C ASP A 307 -0.41 -18.14 -11.43
N GLU A 308 0.22 -19.31 -11.26
CA GLU A 308 1.68 -19.45 -11.15
C GLU A 308 2.40 -19.02 -12.43
N THR A 309 1.89 -19.44 -13.59
CA THR A 309 2.47 -19.13 -14.89
C THR A 309 2.33 -17.64 -15.21
N ILE A 310 1.20 -17.02 -14.86
CA ILE A 310 0.98 -15.57 -15.04
C ILE A 310 2.02 -14.78 -14.24
N THR A 311 2.29 -15.21 -13.01
CA THR A 311 3.29 -14.59 -12.14
C THR A 311 4.70 -14.69 -12.76
N ILE A 312 5.07 -15.86 -13.30
CA ILE A 312 6.37 -16.06 -13.97
C ILE A 312 6.49 -15.16 -15.21
N ILE A 313 5.48 -15.13 -16.09
CA ILE A 313 5.48 -14.27 -17.28
C ILE A 313 5.58 -12.80 -16.86
N GLY A 314 4.91 -12.43 -15.78
CA GLY A 314 5.03 -11.14 -15.11
C GLY A 314 6.45 -10.72 -14.78
N PHE A 315 7.20 -11.60 -14.11
CA PHE A 315 8.61 -11.36 -13.78
C PHE A 315 9.48 -11.24 -15.02
N VAL A 316 9.29 -12.11 -16.02
CA VAL A 316 10.03 -12.04 -17.28
C VAL A 316 9.76 -10.73 -18.02
N SER A 317 8.50 -10.29 -18.08
CA SER A 317 8.11 -8.99 -18.66
C SER A 317 8.73 -7.83 -17.88
N ASN A 318 8.82 -7.91 -16.55
CA ASN A 318 9.48 -6.88 -15.75
C ASN A 318 10.99 -6.79 -16.02
N ILE A 319 11.66 -7.94 -16.15
CA ILE A 319 13.09 -7.98 -16.51
C ILE A 319 13.29 -7.38 -17.91
N ALA A 320 12.49 -7.80 -18.90
CA ALA A 320 12.56 -7.26 -20.26
C ALA A 320 12.33 -5.74 -20.28
N PHE A 321 11.33 -5.25 -19.51
CA PHE A 321 11.08 -3.82 -19.35
C PHE A 321 12.31 -3.10 -18.78
N LEU A 322 12.89 -3.61 -17.68
CA LEU A 322 14.01 -2.94 -17.00
C LEU A 322 15.26 -2.88 -17.89
N VAL A 323 15.52 -3.96 -18.66
CA VAL A 323 16.63 -4.00 -19.63
C VAL A 323 16.42 -2.95 -20.72
N MET A 324 15.23 -2.89 -21.34
CA MET A 324 14.95 -1.86 -22.34
C MET A 324 14.94 -0.45 -21.77
N PHE A 325 14.45 -0.28 -20.53
CA PHE A 325 14.50 1.00 -19.84
C PHE A 325 15.94 1.44 -19.54
N GLY A 326 16.88 0.51 -19.34
CA GLY A 326 18.30 0.84 -19.22
C GLY A 326 18.96 1.25 -20.55
N MET A 327 18.38 0.84 -21.68
CA MET A 327 18.89 1.09 -23.04
C MET A 327 18.21 2.27 -23.73
N LEU A 328 17.59 3.17 -22.96
CA LEU A 328 16.84 4.30 -23.49
C LEU A 328 17.72 5.29 -24.24
N ALA A 329 17.63 5.25 -25.58
CA ALA A 329 18.38 6.12 -26.48
C ALA A 329 17.50 7.18 -27.20
N ALA A 330 16.17 7.00 -27.24
CA ALA A 330 15.25 7.89 -27.96
C ALA A 330 13.86 7.92 -27.32
N ASP A 331 13.12 9.02 -27.50
CA ASP A 331 11.78 9.27 -26.90
C ASP A 331 10.79 8.12 -27.11
N TRP A 332 10.69 7.63 -28.35
CA TRP A 332 9.75 6.57 -28.73
C TRP A 332 10.08 5.23 -28.03
N PHE A 333 11.33 5.02 -27.64
CA PHE A 333 11.79 3.76 -27.06
C PHE A 333 11.24 3.54 -25.63
N ILE A 334 10.89 4.62 -24.92
CA ILE A 334 10.20 4.54 -23.61
C ILE A 334 8.81 3.91 -23.77
N TYR A 335 8.10 4.26 -24.85
CA TYR A 335 6.77 3.71 -25.11
C TYR A 335 6.84 2.24 -25.51
N THR A 336 7.83 1.84 -26.31
CA THR A 336 8.04 0.42 -26.66
C THR A 336 8.46 -0.41 -25.46
N ALA A 337 9.35 0.13 -24.60
CA ALA A 337 9.72 -0.53 -23.35
C ALA A 337 8.47 -0.78 -22.49
N THR A 338 7.62 0.24 -22.36
CA THR A 338 6.36 0.15 -21.62
C THR A 338 5.40 -0.88 -22.21
N ALA A 339 5.26 -0.94 -23.54
CA ALA A 339 4.43 -1.91 -24.23
C ALA A 339 4.84 -3.36 -23.93
N VAL A 340 6.14 -3.66 -23.93
CA VAL A 340 6.65 -4.98 -23.56
C VAL A 340 6.51 -5.25 -22.05
N GLY A 341 6.60 -4.20 -21.24
CA GLY A 341 6.41 -4.25 -19.80
C GLY A 341 4.96 -4.32 -19.34
N VAL A 342 3.96 -4.34 -20.21
CA VAL A 342 2.54 -4.28 -19.81
C VAL A 342 2.16 -5.40 -18.85
N ILE A 343 2.75 -6.59 -18.98
CA ILE A 343 2.38 -7.75 -18.15
C ILE A 343 2.85 -7.61 -16.70
N ARG A 344 3.94 -6.87 -16.45
CA ARG A 344 4.44 -6.61 -15.09
C ARG A 344 3.40 -5.94 -14.21
N ASN A 345 2.58 -5.07 -14.80
CA ASN A 345 1.56 -4.30 -14.11
C ASN A 345 0.50 -5.22 -13.50
N PHE A 346 0.18 -6.33 -14.18
CA PHE A 346 -0.80 -7.31 -13.69
C PHE A 346 -0.28 -8.14 -12.51
N THR A 347 1.04 -8.34 -12.45
CA THR A 347 1.68 -9.16 -11.43
C THR A 347 1.51 -8.56 -10.03
N LYS A 348 1.48 -7.22 -9.93
CA LYS A 348 1.14 -6.51 -8.69
C LYS A 348 -0.23 -6.93 -8.15
N SER A 349 -1.26 -6.84 -8.99
CA SER A 349 -2.64 -7.19 -8.61
C SER A 349 -2.80 -8.69 -8.30
N SER A 350 -2.16 -9.57 -9.06
CA SER A 350 -2.18 -11.02 -8.81
C SER A 350 -1.57 -11.37 -7.45
N ILE A 351 -0.42 -10.78 -7.10
CA ILE A 351 0.23 -11.01 -5.81
C ILE A 351 -0.64 -10.49 -4.66
N GLU A 352 -1.25 -9.31 -4.80
CA GLU A 352 -2.17 -8.77 -3.81
C GLU A 352 -3.37 -9.70 -3.60
N ILE A 353 -3.99 -10.21 -4.67
CA ILE A 353 -5.10 -11.16 -4.58
C ILE A 353 -4.66 -12.46 -3.90
N ILE A 354 -3.53 -13.04 -4.28
CA ILE A 354 -3.01 -14.28 -3.67
C ILE A 354 -2.69 -14.07 -2.20
N PHE A 355 -2.07 -12.94 -1.85
CA PHE A 355 -1.75 -12.59 -0.47
C PHE A 355 -3.02 -12.43 0.38
N VAL A 356 -4.00 -11.72 -0.15
CA VAL A 356 -5.31 -11.50 0.47
C VAL A 356 -6.06 -12.84 0.61
N GLN A 357 -6.13 -13.66 -0.42
CA GLN A 357 -6.80 -14.97 -0.42
C GLN A 357 -6.14 -15.95 0.57
N ASN A 358 -4.80 -15.99 0.59
CA ASN A 358 -4.04 -16.83 1.53
C ASN A 358 -4.15 -16.32 2.97
N GLY A 359 -4.22 -15.01 3.18
CA GLY A 359 -4.53 -14.39 4.46
C GLY A 359 -5.92 -14.77 4.95
N PHE A 360 -6.95 -14.59 4.12
CA PHE A 360 -8.35 -14.92 4.43
C PHE A 360 -8.56 -16.42 4.68
N ASN A 361 -7.96 -17.31 3.87
CA ASN A 361 -8.02 -18.77 4.06
C ASN A 361 -7.36 -19.24 5.35
N ARG A 362 -6.48 -18.43 5.93
CA ARG A 362 -5.83 -18.70 7.21
C ARG A 362 -6.63 -18.12 8.37
N GLN A 363 -7.22 -16.95 8.19
CA GLN A 363 -8.11 -16.34 9.18
C GLN A 363 -9.36 -17.18 9.39
N THR A 364 -10.03 -17.63 8.32
CA THR A 364 -11.16 -18.59 8.39
C THR A 364 -10.78 -19.89 9.10
N ARG A 365 -9.61 -20.47 8.79
CA ARG A 365 -9.09 -21.65 9.51
C ARG A 365 -8.83 -21.39 11.00
N CYS A 366 -8.35 -20.21 11.35
CA CYS A 366 -8.20 -19.82 12.75
C CYS A 366 -9.56 -19.67 13.44
N THR A 367 -10.53 -18.97 12.85
CA THR A 367 -11.88 -18.76 13.42
C THR A 367 -12.62 -20.08 13.60
N GLN A 368 -12.51 -21.00 12.63
CA GLN A 368 -13.13 -22.32 12.67
C GLN A 368 -12.48 -23.21 13.74
N ARG A 369 -11.16 -23.09 13.94
CA ARG A 369 -10.43 -23.78 15.00
C ARG A 369 -10.74 -23.21 16.39
N SER A 370 -10.94 -21.90 16.51
CA SER A 370 -11.41 -21.25 17.73
C SER A 370 -12.79 -21.75 18.13
N ARG A 371 -13.75 -21.79 17.17
CA ARG A 371 -15.11 -22.31 17.42
C ARG A 371 -15.11 -23.76 17.87
N THR A 372 -14.34 -24.64 17.23
CA THR A 372 -14.22 -26.03 17.70
C THR A 372 -13.56 -26.15 19.08
N GLN A 373 -12.67 -25.22 19.47
CA GLN A 373 -12.08 -25.22 20.81
C GLN A 373 -13.05 -24.67 21.86
N THR A 374 -13.90 -23.70 21.51
CA THR A 374 -14.96 -23.20 22.38
C THR A 374 -16.05 -24.26 22.56
N GLU A 375 -16.50 -24.92 21.49
CA GLU A 375 -17.44 -26.04 21.56
C GLU A 375 -16.87 -27.23 22.35
N GLN A 376 -15.60 -27.57 22.19
CA GLN A 376 -14.95 -28.60 23.03
C GLN A 376 -14.79 -28.18 24.49
N HIS A 377 -14.64 -26.88 24.79
CA HIS A 377 -14.60 -26.40 26.17
C HIS A 377 -16.00 -26.36 26.81
N GLU A 378 -17.04 -26.09 26.04
CA GLU A 378 -18.44 -26.13 26.47
C GLU A 378 -18.88 -27.58 26.76
N ILE A 379 -18.50 -28.54 25.91
CA ILE A 379 -18.78 -29.97 26.11
C ILE A 379 -18.06 -30.55 27.35
N VAL A 380 -16.90 -30.00 27.74
CA VAL A 380 -16.15 -30.45 28.93
C VAL A 380 -16.63 -29.77 30.22
N VAL A 381 -17.39 -28.68 30.14
CA VAL A 381 -17.95 -27.99 31.32
C VAL A 381 -19.34 -28.53 31.70
N ASP A 382 -20.03 -29.24 30.80
CA ASP A 382 -21.35 -29.83 31.03
C ASP A 382 -21.33 -31.31 31.49
N GLU A 383 -20.19 -31.84 31.95
CA GLU A 383 -20.13 -33.17 32.58
C GLU A 383 -20.34 -33.02 34.10
N PRO A 384 -21.50 -33.42 34.67
CA PRO A 384 -21.72 -33.29 36.11
C PRO A 384 -20.82 -34.26 36.85
N THR A 385 -20.00 -33.72 37.75
CA THR A 385 -19.32 -34.46 38.82
C THR A 385 -20.32 -35.26 39.65
N VAL A 386 -20.56 -36.52 39.28
CA VAL A 386 -21.18 -37.52 40.16
C VAL A 386 -20.07 -38.07 41.07
N GLN A 387 -19.71 -37.29 42.10
CA GLN A 387 -18.97 -37.83 43.24
C GLN A 387 -19.94 -38.57 44.17
N ASN A 388 -19.97 -39.88 44.00
CA ASN A 388 -19.81 -40.88 45.05
C ASN A 388 -20.25 -40.44 46.49
N GLN A 389 -21.53 -40.61 46.80
CA GLN A 389 -22.02 -40.74 48.18
C GLN A 389 -22.60 -42.16 48.38
N ASN A 390 -21.72 -43.16 48.34
CA ASN A 390 -21.98 -44.46 48.97
C ASN A 390 -21.41 -44.42 50.39
N GLY A 391 -22.28 -44.12 51.33
CA GLY A 391 -21.97 -44.15 52.75
C GLY A 391 -23.10 -43.49 53.53
N ILE A 392 -23.78 -44.30 54.35
CA ILE A 392 -24.88 -43.93 55.26
C ILE A 392 -26.27 -44.00 54.60
N LYS A 393 -26.82 -45.23 54.56
CA LYS A 393 -28.20 -45.59 54.94
C LYS A 393 -28.40 -47.11 54.85
N GLU A 394 -27.62 -47.85 55.65
CA GLU A 394 -28.11 -49.11 56.22
C GLU A 394 -29.06 -48.73 57.36
N SER A 395 -30.35 -48.78 57.11
CA SER A 395 -31.44 -49.04 58.06
C SER A 395 -32.76 -48.55 57.47
N GLN A 396 -33.77 -49.41 57.51
CA GLN A 396 -35.17 -49.17 57.13
C GLN A 396 -35.48 -49.26 55.63
N ASN A 397 -35.71 -50.49 55.17
CA ASN A 397 -36.98 -50.92 54.55
C ASN A 397 -36.85 -52.38 54.10
N HIS A 398 -36.71 -53.27 55.09
CA HIS A 398 -37.21 -54.62 54.96
C HIS A 398 -38.68 -54.56 55.37
N GLU A 399 -39.58 -54.46 54.39
CA GLU A 399 -40.96 -54.94 54.44
C GLU A 399 -41.74 -54.39 53.24
N TYR A 400 -42.71 -55.19 52.79
CA TYR A 400 -43.76 -54.90 51.81
C TYR A 400 -43.51 -55.25 50.33
N ILE A 401 -44.04 -56.45 50.02
CA ILE A 401 -44.83 -56.84 48.84
C ILE A 401 -44.10 -57.68 47.78
N THR A 402 -43.87 -58.94 48.16
CA THR A 402 -44.35 -60.09 47.37
C THR A 402 -45.88 -60.14 47.39
N SER A 403 -46.52 -60.06 46.21
CA SER A 403 -47.89 -60.50 45.84
C SER A 403 -48.38 -59.53 44.74
N GLN A 404 -48.88 -59.90 43.56
CA GLN A 404 -49.46 -61.13 43.06
C GLN A 404 -49.18 -61.26 41.55
N GLN A 405 -48.88 -62.48 41.09
CA GLN A 405 -49.45 -63.00 39.85
C GLN A 405 -50.81 -63.59 40.21
N GLY A 406 -51.83 -63.27 39.42
CA GLY A 406 -53.21 -63.73 39.57
C GLY A 406 -54.14 -62.92 38.69
#